data_AF-A0A1Y0G628-F1
#
_entry.id   AF-A0A1Y0G628-F1
#
_cell.length_a   1.000
_cell.length_b   1.000
_cell.length_c   1.000
_cell.angle_alpha   90.00
_cell.angle_beta   90.00
_cell.angle_gamma   90.00
#
_symmetry.space_group_name_H-M   'P 1'
#
loop_
_entity.id
_entity.type
_entity.pdbx_description
1 polymer ?
#
loop_
_entity_poly.entity_id
_entity_poly.type
_entity_poly.pdbx_seq_one_letter_code
_entity_poly.pdbx_strand_id
1 'polypeptide(L)' 'MISVNELRWRCRRGMLELDTVLTAFLETGYPRLNPVQQQAFAELLMLDDMALWDKIQHNDGIFAVLHAQSI' A
#
# COMPACT_ATOMS: atom_id res chain seq x y z
N MET A 1 -14.67 1.04 -6.29
CA MET A 1 -13.81 -0.15 -6.14
C MET A 1 -12.64 0.04 -7.09
N ILE A 2 -11.42 0.11 -6.57
CA ILE A 2 -10.20 0.20 -7.39
C ILE A 2 -9.86 -1.22 -7.85
N SER A 3 -9.55 -1.39 -9.14
CA SER A 3 -9.21 -2.69 -9.71
C SER A 3 -7.75 -3.06 -9.43
N VAL A 4 -7.41 -4.35 -9.41
CA VAL A 4 -6.02 -4.82 -9.22
C VAL A 4 -5.06 -4.21 -10.25
N ASN A 5 -5.53 -4.03 -11.50
CA ASN A 5 -4.74 -3.35 -12.54
C ASN A 5 -4.45 -1.89 -12.20
N GLU A 6 -5.40 -1.17 -11.61
CA GLU A 6 -5.20 0.22 -11.20
C GLU A 6 -4.24 0.33 -10.00
N LEU A 7 -4.28 -0.63 -9.08
CA LEU A 7 -3.29 -0.72 -7.99
C LEU A 7 -1.90 -0.95 -8.56
N ARG A 8 -1.76 -1.87 -9.52
CA ARG A 8 -0.48 -2.14 -10.20
C ARG A 8 0.10 -0.88 -10.84
N TRP A 9 -0.73 -0.05 -11.47
CA TRP A 9 -0.29 1.23 -12.03
C TRP A 9 0.14 2.23 -10.95
N ARG A 10 -0.55 2.28 -9.81
CA ARG A 10 -0.19 3.15 -8.66
C ARG A 10 1.09 2.69 -7.93
N CYS A 11 1.45 1.42 -8.04
CA CYS A 11 2.73 0.90 -7.54
C CYS A 11 3.94 1.33 -8.39
N ARG A 12 3.73 1.71 -9.66
CA ARG A 12 4.80 2.16 -10.55
C ARG A 12 5.23 3.57 -10.20
N ARG A 13 6.23 3.67 -9.33
CA ARG A 13 6.72 4.94 -8.77
C ARG A 13 8.16 5.21 -9.19
N GLY A 14 8.65 6.43 -8.97
CA GLY A 14 9.99 6.85 -9.41
C GLY A 14 11.16 6.15 -8.69
N MET A 15 10.87 5.44 -7.60
CA MET A 15 11.85 4.76 -6.74
C MET A 15 11.74 3.24 -6.89
N LEU A 16 12.85 2.60 -7.24
CA LEU A 16 12.91 1.17 -7.58
C LEU A 16 12.58 0.26 -6.39
N GLU A 17 13.01 0.67 -5.20
CA GLU A 17 12.76 -0.06 -3.95
C GLU A 17 11.27 -0.07 -3.62
N LEU A 18 10.58 1.07 -3.77
CA LEU A 18 9.14 1.16 -3.61
C LEU A 18 8.40 0.30 -4.65
N ASP A 19 8.77 0.41 -5.92
CA ASP A 19 8.16 -0.38 -6.99
C ASP A 19 8.29 -1.88 -6.75
N THR A 20 9.48 -2.34 -6.32
CA THR A 20 9.76 -3.75 -6.01
C THR A 20 8.94 -4.24 -4.83
N VAL A 21 8.92 -3.49 -3.71
CA VAL A 21 8.18 -3.88 -2.50
C VAL A 21 6.67 -3.89 -2.76
N LEU A 22 6.13 -2.85 -3.40
CA LEU A 22 4.70 -2.73 -3.66
C LEU A 22 4.21 -3.76 -4.68
N THR A 23 5.01 -4.05 -5.71
CA THR A 23 4.67 -5.09 -6.70
C THR A 23 4.69 -6.48 -6.07
N ALA A 24 5.74 -6.81 -5.30
CA ALA A 24 5.83 -8.09 -4.60
C ALA A 24 4.67 -8.28 -3.60
N PHE A 25 4.29 -7.21 -2.89
CA PHE A 25 3.15 -7.22 -1.98
C PHE A 25 1.82 -7.37 -2.73
N LEU A 26 1.66 -6.72 -3.88
CA LEU A 26 0.44 -6.85 -4.70
C LEU A 26 0.25 -8.28 -5.23
N GLU A 27 1.33 -8.98 -5.59
CA GLU A 27 1.24 -10.33 -6.15
C GLU A 27 1.04 -11.41 -5.07
N THR A 28 1.62 -11.22 -3.88
CA THR A 28 1.66 -12.28 -2.84
C THR A 28 0.83 -11.97 -1.60
N GLY A 29 0.78 -10.70 -1.19
CA GLY A 29 0.11 -10.22 0.01
C GLY A 29 -1.34 -9.81 -0.23
N TYR A 30 -1.59 -9.02 -1.28
CA TYR A 30 -2.92 -8.50 -1.62
C TYR A 30 -4.04 -9.57 -1.72
N PRO A 31 -3.87 -10.73 -2.38
CA PRO A 31 -4.92 -11.75 -2.43
C PRO A 31 -5.21 -12.40 -1.06
N ARG A 32 -4.35 -12.23 -0.05
CA ARG A 32 -4.57 -12.70 1.32
C ARG A 32 -5.25 -11.66 2.21
N LEU A 33 -5.44 -10.43 1.72
CA LEU A 33 -6.05 -9.34 2.49
C LEU A 33 -7.57 -9.39 2.46
N ASN A 34 -8.18 -9.05 3.60
CA ASN A 34 -9.62 -8.85 3.70
C ASN A 34 -10.04 -7.55 2.98
N PRO A 35 -11.32 -7.38 2.60
CA PRO A 35 -11.78 -6.18 1.89
C PRO A 35 -11.42 -4.85 2.59
N VAL A 36 -11.44 -4.83 3.93
CA VAL A 36 -11.03 -3.67 4.75
C VAL A 36 -9.54 -3.36 4.59
N GLN A 37 -8.69 -4.38 4.57
CA GLN A 37 -7.25 -4.23 4.39
C GLN A 37 -6.90 -3.86 2.94
N GLN A 38 -7.62 -4.39 1.96
CA GLN A 38 -7.48 -3.98 0.57
C GLN A 38 -7.83 -2.50 0.38
N GLN A 39 -8.87 -2.01 1.08
CA GLN A 39 -9.22 -0.60 1.10
C GLN A 39 -8.11 0.24 1.76
N ALA A 40 -7.59 -0.19 2.91
CA ALA A 40 -6.48 0.49 3.59
C ALA A 40 -5.20 0.53 2.72
N PHE A 41 -4.93 -0.54 1.95
CA PHE A 41 -3.82 -0.55 0.99
C PHE A 41 -4.05 0.45 -0.15
N ALA A 42 -5.28 0.56 -0.65
CA ALA A 42 -5.61 1.56 -1.66
C ALA A 42 -5.46 3.00 -1.12
N GLU A 43 -5.81 3.24 0.14
CA GLU A 43 -5.58 4.52 0.82
C GLU A 43 -4.09 4.81 1.01
N LEU A 44 -3.29 3.80 1.35
CA LEU A 44 -1.84 3.92 1.44
C LEU A 44 -1.22 4.36 0.10
N LEU A 45 -1.70 3.81 -1.01
CA LEU A 45 -1.27 4.19 -2.36
C LEU A 45 -1.70 5.61 -2.78
N MET A 46 -2.56 6.29 -2.01
CA MET A 46 -2.86 7.71 -2.23
C MET A 46 -1.83 8.66 -1.58
N LEU A 47 -0.94 8.14 -0.74
CA LEU A 47 0.12 8.93 -0.10
C LEU A 47 1.27 9.24 -1.07
N ASP A 48 2.03 10.29 -0.75
CA ASP A 48 3.24 10.68 -1.48
C ASP A 48 4.38 9.65 -1.31
N ASP A 49 5.30 9.60 -2.27
CA ASP A 49 6.41 8.62 -2.32
C ASP A 49 7.20 8.58 -1.01
N MET A 50 7.55 9.76 -0.49
CA MET A 50 8.35 9.88 0.73
C MET A 50 7.60 9.38 1.96
N ALA A 51 6.30 9.66 2.05
CA ALA A 51 5.46 9.18 3.16
C ALA A 51 5.21 7.67 3.09
N LEU A 52 5.13 7.12 1.88
CA LEU A 52 4.98 5.69 1.64
C LEU A 52 6.27 4.94 2.05
N TRP A 53 7.43 5.46 1.63
CA TRP A 53 8.72 4.90 1.99
C TRP A 53 8.99 4.94 3.50
N ASP A 54 8.67 6.07 4.14
CA ASP A 54 8.80 6.22 5.59
C ASP A 54 7.98 5.19 6.37
N LYS A 55 6.73 4.95 5.95
CA LYS A 55 5.84 3.95 6.56
C LYS A 55 6.32 2.51 6.36
N ILE A 56 6.93 2.20 5.22
CA ILE A 56 7.51 0.87 4.96
C ILE A 56 8.76 0.66 5.84
N GLN A 57 9.60 1.69 5.95
CA GLN A 57 10.83 1.65 6.75
C GLN A 57 10.57 1.56 8.26
N HIS A 58 9.56 2.27 8.77
CA HIS A 58 9.24 2.27 10.19
C HIS A 58 8.46 1.04 10.69
N ASN A 59 8.13 0.08 9.82
CA ASN A 59 7.36 -1.12 10.17
C ASN A 59 6.04 -0.83 10.92
N ASP A 60 5.53 0.40 10.85
CA ASP A 60 4.14 0.78 11.15
C ASP A 60 3.18 0.28 10.04
N GLY A 61 3.52 -0.87 9.47
CA GLY A 61 3.08 -1.35 8.18
C GLY A 61 1.63 -1.73 8.22
N ILE A 62 0.81 -1.08 7.39
CA ILE A 62 -0.61 -1.39 7.07
C ILE A 62 -1.58 -1.36 8.28
N PHE A 63 -1.17 -1.77 9.47
CA PHE A 63 -1.87 -1.71 10.74
C PHE A 63 -2.04 -0.28 11.27
N ALA A 64 -1.08 0.62 11.04
CA ALA A 64 -1.22 2.01 11.48
C ALA A 64 -2.31 2.77 10.70
N VAL A 65 -2.53 2.42 9.43
CA VAL A 65 -3.62 3.00 8.61
C VAL A 65 -4.99 2.55 9.12
N LEU A 66 -5.10 1.32 9.64
CA LEU A 66 -6.32 0.83 10.30
C LEU A 66 -6.62 1.58 11.61
N HIS A 67 -5.60 2.14 12.26
CA HIS A 67 -5.76 2.85 13.53
C HIS A 67 -6.14 4.33 13.37
N ALA A 68 -5.91 4.91 12.20
CA ALA A 68 -6.13 6.34 11.93
C ALA A 68 -7.57 6.72 11.54
N GLN A 69 -8.51 5.76 11.44
CA GLN A 69 -9.92 6.04 11.13
C GLN A 69 -10.84 6.22 12.37
N SER A 70 -10.28 6.29 13.58
CA SER A 70 -11.06 6.57 14.81
C SER A 70 -10.48 7.73 15.61
N ILE A 71 -10.51 8.96 15.07
CA ILE A 71 -10.64 10.22 15.83
C ILE A 71 -11.48 11.19 15.02
#